data_AF-A0AA39MLM4-F1
#
_entry.id   AF-A0AA39MLM4-F1
#
_cell.length_a   1.000
_cell.length_b   1.000
_cell.length_c   1.000
_cell.angle_alpha   90.00
_cell.angle_beta   90.00
_cell.angle_gamma   90.00
#
_symmetry.space_group_name_H-M   'P 1'
#
loop_
_entity.id
_entity.type
_entity.pdbx_description
1 polymer ?
#
loop_
_entity_poly.entity_id
_entity_poly.type
_entity_poly.pdbx_seq_one_letter_code
_entity_poly.pdbx_strand_id
1 'polypeptide(L)'
;PQASPHVPPRPEFIPFTIPYLCMSKPYDGKDFWSYPERCGWIIDAKDTQCHVLCPPGVCRDGMDTEELQGDTQVRIFSRSDGSVVVASDKIAFLQAWLFFGVLTEVSDLCGLDIDLATEFFLEDGSVSTARLNGLPGRWFKVAVISGRAGDKVLMERILTIARHSHLMLTEERSSDEYTKLTFDYSYAECRVFHSLEILVRTVGLHLLLHTYMPGFTTMEEEGWGRKRIERSLIWPAWYRRPLSEGLYQLGGLARDKLEEQG
;
A
#
# COMPACT_ATOMS: atom_id res chain seq x y z
N PRO A 1 12.66 -6.27 -15.92
CA PRO A 1 13.47 -6.99 -16.93
C PRO A 1 12.71 -8.21 -17.48
N GLN A 2 12.21 -8.11 -18.72
CA GLN A 2 11.89 -9.30 -19.51
C GLN A 2 13.21 -9.81 -20.08
N ALA A 3 13.70 -10.93 -19.54
CA ALA A 3 14.98 -11.51 -19.94
C ALA A 3 14.83 -12.81 -20.74
N SER A 4 13.61 -13.17 -21.20
CA SER A 4 13.43 -14.39 -22.00
C SER A 4 12.32 -14.23 -23.04
N PRO A 5 12.60 -14.53 -24.32
CA PRO A 5 11.62 -14.48 -25.41
C PRO A 5 10.51 -15.53 -25.29
N HIS A 6 10.60 -16.46 -24.32
CA HIS A 6 9.61 -17.51 -24.09
C HIS A 6 8.72 -17.30 -22.87
N VAL A 7 8.93 -16.22 -22.12
CA VAL A 7 8.09 -15.90 -20.95
C VAL A 7 7.06 -14.86 -21.39
N PRO A 8 5.75 -15.15 -21.29
CA PRO A 8 4.73 -14.17 -21.64
C PRO A 8 4.92 -12.89 -20.82
N PRO A 9 4.59 -11.72 -21.40
CA PRO A 9 4.67 -10.46 -20.66
C PRO A 9 3.87 -10.59 -19.36
N ARG A 10 4.42 -10.06 -18.26
CA ARG A 10 3.73 -10.03 -16.97
C ARG A 10 2.32 -9.44 -17.21
N PRO A 11 1.25 -10.10 -16.74
CA PRO A 11 -0.09 -9.54 -16.81
C PRO A 11 -0.13 -8.19 -16.11
N GLU A 12 -0.64 -7.20 -16.83
CA GLU A 12 -1.02 -5.89 -16.28
C GLU A 12 -2.43 -5.99 -15.67
N PHE A 13 -2.71 -5.17 -14.66
CA PHE A 13 -4.07 -5.09 -14.13
C PHE A 13 -4.91 -4.19 -15.03
N ILE A 14 -6.24 -4.38 -15.01
CA ILE A 14 -7.17 -3.54 -15.78
C ILE A 14 -7.23 -2.15 -15.13
N PRO A 15 -6.80 -1.08 -15.82
CA PRO A 15 -6.86 0.26 -15.27
C PRO A 15 -8.28 0.71 -14.96
N PHE A 16 -8.40 1.60 -13.97
CA PHE A 16 -9.66 2.22 -13.59
C PHE A 16 -9.43 3.62 -13.02
N THR A 17 -10.49 4.41 -12.96
CA THR A 17 -10.46 5.78 -12.43
C THR A 17 -10.97 5.82 -10.98
N ILE A 18 -10.42 6.68 -10.14
CA ILE A 18 -10.91 6.89 -8.77
C ILE A 18 -11.22 8.38 -8.56
N PRO A 19 -12.18 8.72 -7.68
CA PRO A 19 -12.41 10.12 -7.33
C PRO A 19 -11.17 10.73 -6.64
N TYR A 20 -10.99 12.04 -6.80
CA TYR A 20 -9.98 12.80 -6.06
C TYR A 20 -10.59 13.35 -4.76
N LEU A 21 -10.59 12.54 -3.71
CA LEU A 21 -11.24 12.84 -2.43
C LEU A 21 -10.42 13.79 -1.55
N CYS A 22 -9.11 13.88 -1.78
CA CYS A 22 -8.20 14.67 -0.95
C CYS A 22 -7.95 16.10 -1.46
N MET A 23 -8.84 16.66 -2.28
CA MET A 23 -8.69 18.00 -2.86
C MET A 23 -8.54 19.11 -1.81
N SER A 24 -9.23 18.98 -0.67
CA SER A 24 -9.18 19.96 0.42
C SER A 24 -7.86 19.96 1.20
N LYS A 25 -7.17 18.81 1.23
CA LYS A 25 -5.90 18.58 1.92
C LYS A 25 -5.03 17.64 1.08
N PRO A 26 -4.47 18.14 -0.04
CA PRO A 26 -3.62 17.34 -0.90
C PRO A 26 -2.29 17.01 -0.22
N TYR A 27 -1.59 15.98 -0.71
CA TYR A 27 -0.22 15.73 -0.29
C TYR A 27 0.65 16.95 -0.58
N ASP A 28 1.44 17.39 0.40
CA ASP A 28 2.17 18.65 0.33
C ASP A 28 3.57 18.53 -0.30
N GLY A 29 3.95 17.33 -0.75
CA GLY A 29 5.25 17.07 -1.38
C GLY A 29 6.45 17.23 -0.43
N LYS A 30 6.21 17.30 0.88
CA LYS A 30 7.26 17.37 1.89
C LYS A 30 7.60 15.96 2.35
N ASP A 31 7.69 15.75 3.66
CA ASP A 31 8.07 14.48 4.26
C ASP A 31 6.86 13.55 4.43
N PHE A 32 7.03 12.30 3.97
CA PHE A 32 6.04 11.24 4.06
C PHE A 32 5.68 10.90 5.52
N TRP A 33 6.67 10.85 6.41
CA TRP A 33 6.49 10.34 7.78
C TRP A 33 5.75 11.32 8.70
N SER A 34 5.99 12.61 8.52
CA SER A 34 5.37 13.68 9.31
C SER A 34 4.11 14.27 8.66
N TYR A 35 3.73 13.81 7.45
CA TYR A 35 2.49 14.25 6.79
C TYR A 35 1.22 14.04 7.65
N PRO A 36 1.02 12.90 8.33
CA PRO A 36 -0.13 12.71 9.22
C PRO A 36 -0.25 13.79 10.29
N GLU A 37 0.83 14.08 11.01
CA GLU A 37 0.85 15.09 12.08
C GLU A 37 0.52 16.48 11.54
N ARG A 38 1.11 16.86 10.40
CA ARG A 38 0.80 18.14 9.72
C ARG A 38 -0.68 18.27 9.32
N CYS A 39 -1.36 17.14 9.10
CA CYS A 39 -2.77 17.10 8.73
C CYS A 39 -3.72 16.91 9.94
N GLY A 40 -3.17 16.90 11.16
CA GLY A 40 -3.91 16.70 12.42
C GLY A 40 -4.34 15.26 12.66
N TRP A 41 -3.58 14.30 12.13
CA TRP A 41 -3.77 12.87 12.37
C TRP A 41 -2.73 12.33 13.35
N ILE A 42 -3.20 11.48 14.26
CA ILE A 42 -2.37 10.68 15.15
C ILE A 42 -2.48 9.23 14.65
N ILE A 43 -1.32 8.59 14.51
CA ILE A 43 -1.18 7.20 14.06
C ILE A 43 -0.78 6.36 15.27
N ASP A 44 -1.69 5.52 15.73
CA ASP A 44 -1.50 4.69 16.93
C ASP A 44 -0.88 3.33 16.59
N ALA A 45 -0.85 2.94 15.31
CA ALA A 45 -0.24 1.70 14.85
C ALA A 45 1.25 1.87 14.49
N LYS A 46 2.06 0.89 14.89
CA LYS A 46 3.50 0.87 14.60
C LYS A 46 3.94 -0.47 14.01
N ASP A 47 4.76 -0.41 12.96
CA ASP A 47 5.45 -1.59 12.46
C ASP A 47 6.62 -1.92 13.40
N THR A 48 6.50 -3.03 14.12
CA THR A 48 7.48 -3.44 15.13
C THR A 48 8.76 -3.98 14.53
N GLN A 49 8.73 -4.45 13.26
CA GLN A 49 9.87 -5.00 12.52
C GLN A 49 10.75 -5.97 13.33
N CYS A 50 10.13 -6.79 14.18
CA CYS A 50 10.86 -7.66 15.11
C CYS A 50 11.76 -8.70 14.41
N HIS A 51 11.33 -9.22 13.25
CA HIS A 51 12.12 -10.15 12.43
C HIS A 51 11.93 -9.87 10.95
N VAL A 52 12.94 -10.21 10.15
CA VAL A 52 12.99 -9.93 8.71
C VAL A 52 11.79 -10.50 7.94
N LEU A 53 11.22 -11.62 8.39
CA LEU A 53 10.07 -12.28 7.74
C LEU A 53 8.72 -12.00 8.42
N CYS A 54 8.67 -11.16 9.45
CA CYS A 54 7.41 -10.80 10.08
C CYS A 54 6.62 -9.81 9.20
N PRO A 55 5.31 -10.02 8.98
CA PRO A 55 4.48 -9.04 8.30
C PRO A 55 4.38 -7.73 9.12
N PRO A 56 3.92 -6.62 8.52
CA PRO A 56 3.73 -5.37 9.25
C PRO A 56 2.78 -5.55 10.43
N GLY A 57 3.19 -5.05 11.61
CA GLY A 57 2.36 -5.02 12.82
C GLY A 57 2.13 -6.36 13.51
N VAL A 58 2.67 -7.49 13.02
CA VAL A 58 2.50 -8.80 13.68
C VAL A 58 3.79 -9.61 13.71
N CYS A 59 4.20 -10.04 14.91
CA CYS A 59 5.27 -11.02 15.07
C CYS A 59 4.74 -12.43 14.77
N ARG A 60 5.52 -13.25 14.07
CA ARG A 60 5.19 -14.68 13.82
C ARG A 60 6.21 -15.65 14.40
N ASP A 61 7.22 -15.13 15.05
CA ASP A 61 8.24 -15.98 15.64
C ASP A 61 7.70 -16.63 16.92
N GLY A 62 7.79 -17.95 17.01
CA GLY A 62 7.37 -18.73 18.18
C GLY A 62 5.87 -18.84 18.46
N MET A 63 4.98 -18.25 17.64
CA MET A 63 3.52 -18.33 17.86
C MET A 63 2.90 -19.58 17.23
N ASP A 64 2.03 -20.25 17.98
CA ASP A 64 1.15 -21.27 17.43
C ASP A 64 -0.05 -20.63 16.70
N THR A 65 -0.63 -21.32 15.72
CA THR A 65 -1.63 -20.72 14.80
C THR A 65 -2.89 -20.20 15.51
N GLU A 66 -3.15 -20.69 16.72
CA GLU A 66 -4.30 -20.31 17.56
C GLU A 66 -4.05 -19.04 18.41
N GLU A 67 -2.80 -18.68 18.71
CA GLU A 67 -2.44 -17.53 19.57
C GLU A 67 -2.53 -16.17 18.85
N LEU A 68 -2.67 -16.18 17.52
CA LEU A 68 -2.81 -14.99 16.67
C LEU A 68 -4.18 -14.29 16.77
N GLN A 69 -5.13 -14.84 17.54
CA GLN A 69 -6.49 -14.31 17.69
C GLN A 69 -6.66 -13.27 18.83
N GLY A 70 -5.62 -13.01 19.64
CA GLY A 70 -5.75 -12.28 20.90
C GLY A 70 -5.72 -10.74 20.83
N ASP A 71 -5.03 -10.12 19.87
CA ASP A 71 -4.91 -8.65 19.87
C ASP A 71 -6.09 -7.99 19.17
N THR A 72 -7.12 -7.89 19.99
CA THR A 72 -8.34 -7.13 19.83
C THR A 72 -8.02 -5.66 20.04
N GLN A 73 -8.40 -4.84 19.06
CA GLN A 73 -8.50 -3.39 19.17
C GLN A 73 -7.19 -2.60 19.11
N VAL A 74 -6.79 -2.23 17.89
CA VAL A 74 -5.90 -1.08 17.70
C VAL A 74 -6.66 -0.12 16.81
N ARG A 75 -7.35 0.84 17.43
CA ARG A 75 -7.72 2.08 16.73
C ARG A 75 -6.42 2.59 16.11
N ILE A 76 -6.39 2.73 14.79
CA ILE A 76 -5.16 3.10 14.06
C ILE A 76 -5.09 4.61 13.93
N PHE A 77 -6.25 5.24 13.70
CA PHE A 77 -6.34 6.65 13.40
C PHE A 77 -7.15 7.39 14.45
N SER A 78 -6.59 8.50 14.92
CA SER A 78 -7.27 9.47 15.76
C SER A 78 -6.95 10.90 15.30
N ARG A 79 -7.82 11.86 15.63
CA ARG A 79 -7.63 13.27 15.27
C ARG A 79 -6.96 13.99 16.43
N SER A 80 -5.98 14.84 16.14
CA SER A 80 -5.22 15.58 17.15
C SER A 80 -6.07 16.60 17.93
N ASP A 81 -7.16 17.08 17.32
CA ASP A 81 -8.14 17.99 17.93
C ASP A 81 -9.22 17.26 18.74
N GLY A 82 -9.14 15.92 18.85
CA GLY A 82 -10.11 15.09 19.54
C GLY A 82 -11.42 14.86 18.77
N SER A 83 -11.54 15.38 17.54
CA SER A 83 -12.73 15.14 16.72
C SER A 83 -12.89 13.67 16.33
N VAL A 84 -14.15 13.28 16.07
CA VAL A 84 -14.48 11.93 15.63
C VAL A 84 -13.98 11.74 14.21
N VAL A 85 -13.29 10.62 13.96
CA VAL A 85 -12.89 10.23 12.61
C VAL A 85 -14.13 9.82 11.83
N VAL A 86 -14.33 10.41 10.66
CA VAL A 86 -15.38 10.01 9.72
C VAL A 86 -14.78 9.29 8.52
N ALA A 87 -15.54 8.36 7.93
CA ALA A 87 -15.08 7.49 6.84
C ALA A 87 -14.48 8.29 5.66
N SER A 88 -15.19 9.33 5.22
CA SER A 88 -14.79 10.18 4.10
C SER A 88 -13.51 10.99 4.36
N ASP A 89 -13.31 11.48 5.59
CA ASP A 89 -12.09 12.19 5.98
C ASP A 89 -10.90 11.23 6.06
N LYS A 90 -11.11 10.02 6.60
CA LYS A 90 -10.09 8.97 6.65
C LYS A 90 -9.63 8.57 5.25
N ILE A 91 -10.54 8.24 4.34
CA ILE A 91 -10.15 7.80 3.00
C ILE A 91 -9.54 8.93 2.16
N ALA A 92 -9.99 10.17 2.32
CA ALA A 92 -9.34 11.33 1.72
C ALA A 92 -7.91 11.49 2.25
N PHE A 93 -7.71 11.42 3.57
CA PHE A 93 -6.39 11.46 4.18
C PHE A 93 -5.48 10.33 3.67
N LEU A 94 -5.97 9.09 3.64
CA LEU A 94 -5.21 7.94 3.13
C LEU A 94 -4.91 8.07 1.64
N GLN A 95 -5.80 8.66 0.84
CA GLN A 95 -5.50 8.93 -0.56
C GLN A 95 -4.36 9.93 -0.71
N ALA A 96 -4.40 11.05 0.01
CA ALA A 96 -3.30 12.01 -0.02
C ALA A 96 -1.98 11.34 0.38
N TRP A 97 -1.98 10.67 1.53
CA TRP A 97 -0.76 10.15 2.12
C TRP A 97 -0.25 8.89 1.41
N LEU A 98 -1.08 7.87 1.28
CA LEU A 98 -0.66 6.55 0.83
C LEU A 98 -0.72 6.39 -0.69
N PHE A 99 -1.52 7.17 -1.42
CA PHE A 99 -1.46 7.18 -2.89
C PHE A 99 -0.37 8.13 -3.37
N PHE A 100 -0.57 9.44 -3.13
CA PHE A 100 0.32 10.46 -3.67
C PHE A 100 1.65 10.51 -2.91
N GLY A 101 1.63 10.43 -1.57
CA GLY A 101 2.87 10.43 -0.78
C GLY A 101 3.79 9.24 -1.08
N VAL A 102 3.25 8.03 -1.22
CA VAL A 102 4.05 6.85 -1.62
C VAL A 102 4.58 7.00 -3.05
N LEU A 103 3.76 7.48 -4.00
CA LEU A 103 4.21 7.72 -5.36
C LEU A 103 5.37 8.72 -5.38
N THR A 104 5.26 9.84 -4.68
CA THR A 104 6.33 10.84 -4.58
C THR A 104 7.58 10.25 -3.94
N GLU A 105 7.48 9.72 -2.72
CA GLU A 105 8.63 9.27 -1.94
C GLU A 105 9.37 8.11 -2.62
N VAL A 106 8.65 7.11 -3.13
CA VAL A 106 9.30 5.97 -3.82
C VAL A 106 9.94 6.41 -5.13
N SER A 107 9.32 7.34 -5.86
CA SER A 107 9.88 7.87 -7.10
C SER A 107 11.15 8.68 -6.84
N ASP A 108 11.14 9.54 -5.83
CA ASP A 108 12.29 10.32 -5.39
C ASP A 108 13.43 9.41 -4.93
N LEU A 109 13.13 8.37 -4.13
CA LEU A 109 14.12 7.36 -3.74
C LEU A 109 14.77 6.67 -4.92
N CYS A 110 14.00 6.41 -5.98
CA CYS A 110 14.48 5.81 -7.23
C CYS A 110 15.17 6.82 -8.15
N GLY A 111 15.05 8.13 -7.90
CA GLY A 111 15.50 9.21 -8.78
C GLY A 111 14.63 9.39 -10.04
N LEU A 112 13.39 8.91 -10.02
CA LEU A 112 12.45 9.08 -11.12
C LEU A 112 11.63 10.35 -10.89
N ASP A 113 11.82 11.34 -11.75
CA ASP A 113 10.95 12.52 -11.80
C ASP A 113 9.57 12.12 -12.35
N ILE A 114 8.52 12.31 -11.55
CA ILE A 114 7.13 12.05 -11.93
C ILE A 114 6.33 13.32 -11.75
N ASP A 115 5.73 13.78 -12.84
CA ASP A 115 4.69 14.79 -12.79
C ASP A 115 3.35 14.11 -12.48
N LEU A 116 2.94 14.13 -11.21
CA LEU A 116 1.69 13.52 -10.76
C LEU A 116 0.47 14.11 -11.47
N ALA A 117 0.47 15.42 -11.76
CA ALA A 117 -0.63 16.09 -12.43
C ALA A 117 -0.82 15.54 -13.85
N THR A 118 0.26 15.49 -14.61
CA THR A 118 0.23 15.02 -16.01
C THR A 118 0.05 13.50 -16.11
N GLU A 119 0.56 12.74 -15.16
CA GLU A 119 0.55 11.28 -15.24
C GLU A 119 -0.75 10.65 -14.71
N PHE A 120 -1.32 11.20 -13.64
CA PHE A 120 -2.41 10.54 -12.92
C PHE A 120 -3.75 11.27 -12.99
N PHE A 121 -3.80 12.57 -13.25
CA PHE A 121 -5.09 13.28 -13.32
C PHE A 121 -5.69 13.24 -14.73
N LEU A 122 -7.00 13.06 -14.78
CA LEU A 122 -7.82 13.18 -15.99
C LEU A 122 -8.45 14.58 -16.07
N GLU A 123 -8.96 14.94 -17.26
CA GLU A 123 -9.59 16.24 -17.51
C GLU A 123 -10.81 16.51 -16.60
N ASP A 124 -11.49 15.45 -16.16
CA ASP A 124 -12.65 15.52 -15.25
C ASP A 124 -12.25 15.68 -13.77
N GLY A 125 -10.95 15.77 -13.47
CA GLY A 125 -10.40 15.88 -12.11
C GLY A 125 -10.33 14.56 -11.36
N SER A 126 -10.70 13.43 -11.98
CA SER A 126 -10.49 12.09 -11.42
C SER A 126 -9.04 11.62 -11.58
N VAL A 127 -8.70 10.55 -10.88
CA VAL A 127 -7.35 9.98 -10.86
C VAL A 127 -7.35 8.64 -11.58
N SER A 128 -6.50 8.47 -12.58
CA SER A 128 -6.32 7.23 -13.34
C SER A 128 -5.25 6.34 -12.70
N THR A 129 -5.54 5.05 -12.55
CA THR A 129 -4.55 4.06 -12.10
C THR A 129 -3.68 3.53 -13.24
N ALA A 130 -3.94 3.90 -14.50
CA ALA A 130 -3.26 3.33 -15.66
C ALA A 130 -1.74 3.41 -15.60
N ARG A 131 -1.18 4.52 -15.06
CA ARG A 131 0.27 4.72 -14.96
C ARG A 131 0.94 3.86 -13.90
N LEU A 132 0.21 3.17 -13.02
CA LEU A 132 0.79 2.16 -12.14
C LEU A 132 1.26 0.93 -12.94
N ASN A 133 0.64 0.64 -14.09
CA ASN A 133 1.20 -0.32 -15.03
C ASN A 133 2.50 0.23 -15.63
N GLY A 134 3.52 -0.62 -15.72
CA GLY A 134 4.86 -0.24 -16.16
C GLY A 134 5.71 0.55 -15.15
N LEU A 135 5.11 1.19 -14.13
CA LEU A 135 5.83 1.96 -13.11
C LEU A 135 6.95 1.19 -12.38
N PRO A 136 6.76 -0.09 -11.98
CA PRO A 136 7.84 -0.86 -11.36
C PRO A 136 9.09 -0.96 -12.24
N GLY A 137 8.88 -1.10 -13.54
CA GLY A 137 9.94 -1.15 -14.54
C GLY A 137 10.62 0.19 -14.75
N ARG A 138 9.88 1.31 -14.68
CA ARG A 138 10.44 2.66 -14.74
C ARG A 138 11.33 2.96 -13.56
N TRP A 139 10.85 2.74 -12.33
CA TRP A 139 11.66 2.89 -11.11
C TRP A 139 12.93 2.04 -11.19
N PHE A 140 12.79 0.76 -11.56
CA PHE A 140 13.93 -0.14 -11.69
C PHE A 140 14.92 0.31 -12.78
N LYS A 141 14.43 0.79 -13.92
CA LYS A 141 15.29 1.30 -15.01
C LYS A 141 16.15 2.47 -14.53
N VAL A 142 15.58 3.42 -13.79
CA VAL A 142 16.34 4.54 -13.23
C VAL A 142 17.35 4.07 -12.18
N ALA A 143 16.97 3.12 -11.32
CA ALA A 143 17.89 2.51 -10.37
C ALA A 143 19.08 1.81 -11.07
N VAL A 144 18.86 1.16 -12.21
CA VAL A 144 19.94 0.55 -13.01
C VAL A 144 20.85 1.63 -13.60
N ILE A 145 20.29 2.67 -14.21
CA ILE A 145 21.07 3.77 -14.82
C ILE A 145 21.93 4.49 -13.78
N SER A 146 21.41 4.66 -12.56
CA SER A 146 22.13 5.30 -11.45
C SER A 146 23.07 4.36 -10.69
N GLY A 147 23.19 3.08 -11.09
CA GLY A 147 24.05 2.10 -10.42
C GLY A 147 23.57 1.68 -9.03
N ARG A 148 22.31 1.96 -8.67
CA ARG A 148 21.70 1.64 -7.37
C ARG A 148 20.83 0.39 -7.40
N ALA A 149 20.77 -0.29 -8.54
CA ALA A 149 20.00 -1.51 -8.65
C ALA A 149 20.62 -2.61 -7.78
N GLY A 150 19.84 -3.15 -6.83
CA GLY A 150 20.30 -4.15 -5.87
C GLY A 150 20.92 -3.54 -4.61
N ASP A 151 20.93 -2.20 -4.50
CA ASP A 151 21.29 -1.51 -3.27
C ASP A 151 20.29 -1.85 -2.16
N LYS A 152 20.74 -2.65 -1.20
CA LYS A 152 19.93 -3.10 -0.05
C LYS A 152 19.46 -1.94 0.82
N VAL A 153 20.20 -0.82 0.90
CA VAL A 153 19.81 0.35 1.69
C VAL A 153 18.65 1.08 1.02
N LEU A 154 18.71 1.26 -0.31
CA LEU A 154 17.59 1.78 -1.09
C LEU A 154 16.36 0.87 -0.95
N MET A 155 16.55 -0.43 -1.17
CA MET A 155 15.46 -1.40 -1.07
C MET A 155 14.81 -1.40 0.32
N GLU A 156 15.58 -1.28 1.40
CA GLU A 156 15.07 -1.21 2.78
C GLU A 156 14.19 0.01 3.01
N ARG A 157 14.62 1.18 2.52
CA ARG A 157 13.83 2.42 2.64
C ARG A 157 12.49 2.30 1.92
N ILE A 158 12.50 1.77 0.69
CA ILE A 158 11.28 1.54 -0.10
C ILE A 158 10.38 0.51 0.59
N LEU A 159 10.95 -0.60 1.07
CA LEU A 159 10.19 -1.64 1.76
C LEU A 159 9.55 -1.10 3.06
N THR A 160 10.25 -0.24 3.80
CA THR A 160 9.73 0.38 5.03
C THR A 160 8.48 1.23 4.74
N ILE A 161 8.50 2.04 3.67
CA ILE A 161 7.33 2.81 3.23
C ILE A 161 6.18 1.88 2.84
N ALA A 162 6.47 0.84 2.06
CA ALA A 162 5.44 -0.09 1.57
C ALA A 162 4.82 -0.91 2.72
N ARG A 163 5.63 -1.37 3.67
CA ARG A 163 5.18 -2.06 4.89
C ARG A 163 4.30 -1.16 5.76
N HIS A 164 4.73 0.08 5.96
CA HIS A 164 3.95 1.04 6.72
C HIS A 164 2.61 1.32 6.03
N SER A 165 2.62 1.56 4.72
CA SER A 165 1.41 1.77 3.93
C SER A 165 0.48 0.56 4.01
N HIS A 166 1.03 -0.66 3.93
CA HIS A 166 0.25 -1.88 4.09
C HIS A 166 -0.40 -1.99 5.48
N LEU A 167 0.33 -1.65 6.55
CA LEU A 167 -0.21 -1.60 7.92
C LEU A 167 -1.36 -0.59 8.05
N MET A 168 -1.23 0.59 7.42
CA MET A 168 -2.27 1.62 7.45
C MET A 168 -3.55 1.23 6.70
N LEU A 169 -3.50 0.20 5.84
CA LEU A 169 -4.68 -0.36 5.15
C LEU A 169 -5.35 -1.49 5.92
N THR A 170 -4.84 -1.85 7.10
CA THR A 170 -5.46 -2.87 7.96
C THR A 170 -6.82 -2.38 8.48
N GLU A 171 -7.78 -3.30 8.60
CA GLU A 171 -9.15 -2.98 9.01
C GLU A 171 -9.21 -2.53 10.48
N GLU A 172 -9.79 -1.35 10.74
CA GLU A 172 -10.21 -0.94 12.07
C GLU A 172 -11.56 -1.59 12.45
N ARG A 173 -11.60 -2.28 13.60
CA ARG A 173 -12.81 -2.91 14.14
C ARG A 173 -13.33 -2.16 15.36
N SER A 174 -14.64 -2.10 15.50
CA SER A 174 -15.28 -1.54 16.70
C SER A 174 -15.03 -2.46 17.92
N SER A 175 -14.91 -1.87 19.12
CA SER A 175 -14.76 -2.62 20.39
C SER A 175 -15.93 -3.54 20.68
N ASP A 176 -17.12 -3.15 20.23
CA ASP A 176 -18.37 -3.65 20.80
C ASP A 176 -18.85 -4.92 20.11
N GLU A 177 -18.42 -5.18 18.87
CA GLU A 177 -18.76 -6.39 18.13
C GLU A 177 -17.61 -6.79 17.19
N TYR A 178 -17.02 -7.97 17.41
CA TYR A 178 -15.97 -8.57 16.57
C TYR A 178 -16.32 -8.67 15.07
N THR A 179 -17.59 -8.48 14.73
CA THR A 179 -18.16 -8.58 13.39
C THR A 179 -18.54 -7.25 12.76
N LYS A 180 -18.50 -6.13 13.49
CA LYS A 180 -18.97 -4.83 12.98
C LYS A 180 -17.80 -3.96 12.53
N LEU A 181 -17.79 -3.67 11.23
CA LEU A 181 -16.87 -2.71 10.61
C LEU A 181 -17.08 -1.34 11.25
N THR A 182 -15.98 -0.59 11.44
CA THR A 182 -16.05 0.75 12.03
C THR A 182 -16.73 1.75 11.09
N PHE A 183 -16.58 1.54 9.77
CA PHE A 183 -17.05 2.45 8.74
C PHE A 183 -17.75 1.70 7.60
N ASP A 184 -18.85 2.27 7.11
CA ASP A 184 -19.50 1.87 5.87
C ASP A 184 -19.02 2.81 4.75
N TYR A 185 -18.29 2.25 3.78
CA TYR A 185 -17.73 3.01 2.68
C TYR A 185 -18.63 2.90 1.44
N SER A 186 -18.72 3.99 0.69
CA SER A 186 -19.32 3.98 -0.64
C SER A 186 -18.46 3.21 -1.64
N TYR A 187 -19.07 2.80 -2.76
CA TYR A 187 -18.35 2.14 -3.86
C TYR A 187 -17.15 2.96 -4.36
N ALA A 188 -17.28 4.29 -4.38
CA ALA A 188 -16.23 5.19 -4.83
C ALA A 188 -15.04 5.21 -3.85
N GLU A 189 -15.30 5.22 -2.53
CA GLU A 189 -14.28 5.16 -1.49
C GLU A 189 -13.58 3.79 -1.45
N CYS A 190 -14.34 2.69 -1.62
CA CYS A 190 -13.77 1.35 -1.77
C CYS A 190 -12.82 1.23 -2.96
N ARG A 191 -13.10 1.92 -4.07
CA ARG A 191 -12.17 1.97 -5.23
C ARG A 191 -10.88 2.72 -4.91
N VAL A 192 -10.94 3.74 -4.05
CA VAL A 192 -9.73 4.42 -3.56
C VAL A 192 -8.89 3.43 -2.75
N PHE A 193 -9.47 2.70 -1.79
CA PHE A 193 -8.73 1.64 -1.06
C PHE A 193 -8.09 0.61 -1.99
N HIS A 194 -8.82 0.16 -3.02
CA HIS A 194 -8.27 -0.78 -3.99
C HIS A 194 -7.07 -0.20 -4.73
N SER A 195 -7.10 1.10 -5.07
CA SER A 195 -5.95 1.78 -5.69
C SER A 195 -4.73 1.85 -4.77
N LEU A 196 -4.93 2.06 -3.46
CA LEU A 196 -3.86 2.05 -2.45
C LEU A 196 -3.19 0.67 -2.38
N GLU A 197 -4.00 -0.40 -2.37
CA GLU A 197 -3.46 -1.76 -2.36
C GLU A 197 -2.69 -2.09 -3.66
N ILE A 198 -3.19 -1.67 -4.82
CA ILE A 198 -2.47 -1.84 -6.09
C ILE A 198 -1.14 -1.10 -6.05
N LEU A 199 -1.08 0.11 -5.48
CA LEU A 199 0.17 0.84 -5.35
C LEU A 199 1.17 0.11 -4.44
N VAL A 200 0.74 -0.40 -3.27
CA VAL A 200 1.61 -1.22 -2.39
C VAL A 200 2.16 -2.44 -3.15
N ARG A 201 1.31 -3.13 -3.94
CA ARG A 201 1.74 -4.24 -4.80
C ARG A 201 2.70 -3.80 -5.90
N THR A 202 2.49 -2.60 -6.46
CA THR A 202 3.36 -1.98 -7.47
C THR A 202 4.76 -1.74 -6.90
N VAL A 203 4.86 -1.24 -5.67
CA VAL A 203 6.14 -1.11 -4.95
C VAL A 203 6.78 -2.49 -4.70
N GLY A 204 6.01 -3.49 -4.27
CA GLY A 204 6.52 -4.86 -4.10
C GLY A 204 7.07 -5.47 -5.39
N LEU A 205 6.38 -5.26 -6.51
CA LEU A 205 6.84 -5.69 -7.83
C LEU A 205 8.15 -5.01 -8.22
N HIS A 206 8.33 -3.74 -7.90
CA HIS A 206 9.59 -3.02 -8.12
C HIS A 206 10.74 -3.64 -7.30
N LEU A 207 10.53 -3.86 -6.00
CA LEU A 207 11.52 -4.51 -5.13
C LEU A 207 11.92 -5.91 -5.63
N LEU A 208 10.96 -6.68 -6.16
CA LEU A 208 11.25 -7.99 -6.73
C LEU A 208 12.22 -7.90 -7.92
N LEU A 209 12.15 -6.86 -8.76
CA LEU A 209 13.06 -6.70 -9.90
C LEU A 209 14.53 -6.62 -9.47
N HIS A 210 14.81 -6.02 -8.31
CA HIS A 210 16.16 -5.99 -7.74
C HIS A 210 16.66 -7.39 -7.34
N THR A 211 15.78 -8.21 -6.76
CA THR A 211 16.15 -9.57 -6.32
C THR A 211 16.44 -10.53 -7.48
N TYR A 212 15.99 -10.20 -8.69
CA TYR A 212 16.24 -10.98 -9.90
C TYR A 212 17.47 -10.53 -10.69
N MET A 213 18.27 -9.59 -10.17
CA MET A 213 19.49 -9.16 -10.84
C MET A 213 20.57 -10.25 -10.83
N PRO A 214 21.32 -10.41 -11.94
CA PRO A 214 22.50 -11.28 -11.94
C PRO A 214 23.49 -10.86 -10.85
N GLY A 215 23.94 -11.83 -10.05
CA GLY A 215 24.88 -11.57 -8.95
C GLY A 215 24.27 -10.96 -7.69
N PHE A 216 22.94 -10.78 -7.63
CA PHE A 216 22.29 -10.41 -6.37
C PHE A 216 22.29 -11.61 -5.41
N THR A 217 23.23 -11.60 -4.46
CA THR A 217 23.35 -12.62 -3.41
C THR A 217 22.88 -12.06 -2.09
N THR A 218 22.16 -12.89 -1.33
CA THR A 218 21.62 -12.55 -0.02
C THR A 218 22.06 -13.61 0.96
N MET A 219 22.66 -13.21 2.08
CA MET A 219 22.84 -14.13 3.20
C MET A 219 21.49 -14.35 3.88
N GLU A 220 21.28 -15.55 4.43
CA GLU A 220 20.00 -15.95 5.04
C GLU A 220 19.57 -14.98 6.16
N GLU A 221 20.54 -14.43 6.87
CA GLU A 221 20.39 -13.41 7.93
C GLU A 221 20.11 -11.98 7.44
N GLU A 222 20.48 -11.63 6.21
CA GLU A 222 20.07 -10.35 5.59
C GLU A 222 18.60 -10.39 5.16
N GLY A 223 18.08 -11.61 4.97
CA GLY A 223 16.70 -11.95 4.62
C GLY A 223 16.12 -11.23 3.39
N TRP A 224 16.95 -10.61 2.55
CA TRP A 224 16.52 -10.08 1.27
C TRP A 224 16.17 -11.23 0.33
N GLY A 225 14.98 -11.17 -0.26
CA GLY A 225 14.52 -12.22 -1.15
C GLY A 225 13.02 -12.14 -1.36
N ARG A 226 12.54 -12.96 -2.31
CA ARG A 226 11.13 -12.99 -2.69
C ARG A 226 10.20 -13.17 -1.49
N LYS A 227 10.52 -14.08 -0.57
CA LYS A 227 9.70 -14.36 0.62
C LYS A 227 9.56 -13.15 1.56
N ARG A 228 10.61 -12.34 1.75
CA ARG A 228 10.54 -11.14 2.59
C ARG A 228 9.60 -10.12 1.99
N ILE A 229 9.73 -9.86 0.69
CA ILE A 229 8.88 -8.90 -0.02
C ILE A 229 7.43 -9.38 -0.02
N GLU A 230 7.21 -10.66 -0.33
CA GLU A 230 5.87 -11.27 -0.30
C GLU A 230 5.25 -11.19 1.10
N ARG A 231 5.94 -11.63 2.16
CA ARG A 231 5.39 -11.58 3.53
C ARG A 231 5.19 -10.16 4.06
N SER A 232 5.94 -9.19 3.55
CA SER A 232 5.82 -7.80 3.96
C SER A 232 4.62 -7.10 3.32
N LEU A 233 4.19 -7.53 2.14
CA LEU A 233 3.27 -6.76 1.28
C LEU A 233 2.07 -7.58 0.77
N ILE A 234 2.00 -8.87 1.08
CA ILE A 234 0.87 -9.75 0.75
C ILE A 234 0.16 -10.11 2.04
N TRP A 235 -1.14 -9.84 2.07
CA TRP A 235 -2.08 -10.44 3.01
C TRP A 235 -2.12 -11.95 2.77
N PRO A 236 -1.56 -12.78 3.65
CA PRO A 236 -1.61 -14.22 3.45
C PRO A 236 -3.07 -14.68 3.54
N ALA A 237 -3.56 -15.41 2.55
CA ALA A 237 -4.94 -15.94 2.50
C ALA A 237 -5.35 -16.83 3.70
N TRP A 238 -4.38 -17.24 4.52
CA TRP A 238 -4.52 -18.06 5.73
C TRP A 238 -4.55 -17.22 7.01
N TYR A 239 -4.35 -15.90 6.92
CA TYR A 239 -4.79 -15.00 7.98
C TYR A 239 -6.32 -14.94 7.91
N ARG A 240 -6.98 -15.43 8.97
CA ARG A 240 -8.41 -15.17 9.23
C ARG A 240 -8.71 -13.68 9.50
N ARG A 241 -7.71 -12.79 9.44
CA ARG A 241 -7.97 -11.34 9.46
C ARG A 241 -8.55 -10.93 8.11
N PRO A 242 -9.63 -10.15 8.10
CA PRO A 242 -10.29 -9.72 6.89
C PRO A 242 -9.35 -8.87 6.03
N LEU A 243 -9.71 -8.80 4.75
CA LEU A 243 -9.08 -7.99 3.71
C LEU A 243 -8.91 -6.53 4.18
N SER A 244 -8.08 -5.75 3.48
CA SER A 244 -7.99 -4.31 3.72
C SER A 244 -9.38 -3.67 3.81
N GLU A 245 -9.53 -2.64 4.65
CA GLU A 245 -10.82 -2.10 5.11
C GLU A 245 -11.88 -1.84 4.01
N GLY A 246 -11.46 -1.40 2.82
CA GLY A 246 -12.36 -1.15 1.69
C GLY A 246 -12.60 -2.34 0.74
N LEU A 247 -11.73 -3.33 0.71
CA LEU A 247 -11.82 -4.44 -0.25
C LEU A 247 -12.93 -5.44 0.10
N TYR A 248 -13.16 -5.67 1.39
CA TYR A 248 -14.23 -6.54 1.82
C TYR A 248 -15.59 -6.01 1.35
N GLN A 249 -15.82 -4.70 1.50
CA GLN A 249 -17.05 -4.03 1.06
C GLN A 249 -17.15 -3.91 -0.46
N LEU A 250 -16.02 -3.69 -1.15
CA LEU A 250 -16.00 -3.52 -2.62
C LEU A 250 -16.64 -4.70 -3.35
N GLY A 251 -16.39 -5.93 -2.91
CA GLY A 251 -16.95 -7.13 -3.55
C GLY A 251 -18.47 -7.22 -3.45
N GLY A 252 -19.04 -6.83 -2.30
CA GLY A 252 -20.49 -6.73 -2.11
C GLY A 252 -21.09 -5.63 -2.99
N LEU A 253 -20.56 -4.41 -2.86
CA LEU A 253 -21.04 -3.24 -3.60
C LEU A 253 -20.93 -3.40 -5.12
N ALA A 254 -19.87 -4.06 -5.61
CA ALA A 254 -19.71 -4.36 -7.03
C ALA A 254 -20.76 -5.35 -7.54
N ARG A 255 -21.11 -6.35 -6.72
CA ARG A 255 -22.16 -7.31 -7.05
C ARG A 255 -23.53 -6.63 -7.10
N ASP A 256 -23.86 -5.87 -6.07
CA ASP A 256 -25.13 -5.14 -6.00
C ASP A 256 -25.30 -4.23 -7.23
N LYS A 257 -24.23 -3.52 -7.61
CA LYS A 257 -24.23 -2.66 -8.80
C LYS A 257 -24.36 -3.43 -10.12
N LEU A 258 -23.80 -4.63 -10.21
CA LEU A 258 -23.98 -5.48 -11.40
C LEU A 258 -25.41 -6.01 -11.47
N GLU A 259 -25.99 -6.43 -10.34
CA GLU A 259 -27.38 -6.89 -10.26
C GLU A 259 -28.36 -5.78 -10.65
N GLU A 260 -28.09 -4.53 -10.28
CA GLU A 260 -28.85 -3.35 -10.72
C GLU A 260 -28.78 -3.09 -12.24
N GLN A 261 -27.73 -3.58 -12.91
CA GLN A 261 -27.49 -3.37 -14.35
C GLN A 261 -28.07 -4.47 -15.25
N GLY A 262 -28.51 -5.60 -14.67
CA GLY A 262 -29.06 -6.77 -15.38
C GLY A 262 -28.00 -7.71 -15.93
#